data_AF-A0A3S4DQY2-F1
#
_entry.id   AF-A0A3S4DQY2-F1
#
_cell.length_a   1.000
_cell.length_b   1.000
_cell.length_c   1.000
_cell.angle_alpha   90.00
_cell.angle_beta   90.00
_cell.angle_gamma   90.00
#
_symmetry.space_group_name_H-M   'P 1'
#
loop_
_entity.id
_entity.type
_entity.pdbx_description
1 polymer ?
#
loop_
_entity_poly.entity_id
_entity_poly.type
_entity_poly.pdbx_seq_one_letter_code
_entity_poly.pdbx_strand_id
1 'polypeptide(L)' 'MSKTYTYQVTEDVLLLLARSLDLMNCAQLIINSGNEDMQRYVMSLVEAAEYFGQQTFNTLDFGEQPMVKNEQGVCNG' A
#
# COMPACT_ATOMS: atom_id res chain seq x y z
N MET A 1 14.74 17.80 12.90
CA MET A 1 13.34 17.42 13.22
C MET A 1 12.85 16.52 12.11
N SER A 2 12.39 15.30 12.41
CA SER A 2 11.70 14.48 11.40
C SER A 2 10.41 15.22 11.00
N LYS A 3 10.19 15.36 9.70
CA LYS A 3 8.91 15.88 9.23
C LYS A 3 7.85 14.83 9.57
N THR A 4 6.87 15.22 10.37
CA THR A 4 5.70 14.38 10.63
C THR A 4 4.73 14.67 9.50
N TYR A 5 4.45 13.70 8.65
CA TYR A 5 3.48 13.83 7.56
C TYR A 5 2.12 13.36 8.07
N THR A 6 1.09 14.18 7.88
CA THR A 6 -0.29 13.81 8.15
C THR A 6 -0.98 13.57 6.82
N TYR A 7 -1.37 12.32 6.57
CA TYR A 7 -2.06 11.92 5.35
C TYR A 7 -3.56 11.98 5.56
N GLN A 8 -4.28 12.67 4.69
CA GLN A 8 -5.74 12.58 4.62
C GLN A 8 -6.12 11.63 3.51
N VAL A 9 -6.70 10.49 3.88
CA VAL A 9 -6.99 9.40 2.96
C VAL A 9 -8.49 9.08 2.99
N THR A 10 -9.08 8.91 1.81
CA THR A 10 -10.49 8.51 1.65
C THR A 10 -10.70 7.01 1.79
N GLU A 11 -9.63 6.23 1.59
CA GLU A 11 -9.63 4.78 1.71
C GLU A 11 -8.91 4.35 2.99
N ASP A 12 -9.29 3.20 3.53
CA ASP A 12 -8.63 2.62 4.70
C ASP A 12 -7.28 2.00 4.31
N VAL A 13 -6.25 2.85 4.28
CA VAL A 13 -4.86 2.48 3.94
C VAL A 13 -4.33 1.38 4.86
N LEU A 14 -4.74 1.35 6.12
CA LEU A 14 -4.33 0.30 7.06
C LEU A 14 -4.94 -1.04 6.67
N LEU A 15 -6.20 -1.06 6.23
CA LEU A 15 -6.85 -2.26 5.72
C LEU A 15 -6.16 -2.79 4.44
N LEU A 16 -5.77 -1.92 3.51
CA LEU A 16 -5.06 -2.32 2.30
C LEU A 16 -3.69 -2.94 2.61
N LEU A 17 -2.92 -2.33 3.52
CA LEU A 17 -1.66 -2.87 4.01
C LEU A 17 -1.83 -4.22 4.70
N ALA A 18 -2.82 -4.33 5.59
CA ALA A 18 -3.11 -5.58 6.30
C ALA A 18 -3.42 -6.71 5.30
N ARG A 19 -4.26 -6.45 4.29
CA ARG A 19 -4.58 -7.43 3.25
C ARG A 19 -3.37 -7.84 2.42
N SER A 20 -2.50 -6.88 2.06
CA SER A 20 -1.24 -7.18 1.36
C SER A 20 -0.35 -8.12 2.18
N LEU A 21 -0.18 -7.83 3.48
CA LEU A 21 0.60 -8.65 4.39
C LEU A 21 0.00 -10.05 4.59
N ASP A 22 -1.32 -10.16 4.75
CA ASP A 22 -2.01 -11.44 4.91
C ASP A 22 -1.81 -12.36 3.70
N LEU A 23 -1.87 -11.79 2.49
CA LEU A 23 -1.63 -12.53 1.25
C LEU A 23 -0.18 -13.01 1.13
N MET A 24 0.79 -12.15 1.47
CA MET A 24 2.21 -12.52 1.48
C MET A 24 2.50 -13.61 2.53
N ASN A 25 1.90 -13.52 3.71
CA ASN A 25 1.99 -14.55 4.75
C ASN A 25 1.40 -15.89 4.25
N CYS A 26 0.24 -15.84 3.60
CA CYS A 26 -0.38 -17.03 3.01
C CYS A 26 0.52 -17.67 1.94
N ALA A 27 1.09 -16.86 1.05
CA ALA A 27 2.04 -17.32 0.03
C ALA A 27 3.27 -18.00 0.67
N GLN A 28 3.84 -17.41 1.72
CA GLN A 28 4.98 -17.99 2.45
C GLN A 28 4.62 -19.31 3.12
N LEU A 29 3.44 -19.41 3.74
CA LEU A 29 2.96 -20.66 4.34
C LEU A 29 2.79 -21.76 3.29
N ILE A 30 2.26 -21.44 2.12
CA ILE A 30 2.13 -22.38 1.00
C ILE A 30 3.51 -22.86 0.54
N ILE A 31 4.46 -21.95 0.33
CA ILE A 31 5.84 -22.31 -0.04
C ILE A 31 6.45 -23.26 0.99
N ASN A 32 6.34 -22.92 2.28
CA ASN A 32 6.90 -23.70 3.38
C ASN A 32 6.21 -25.06 3.58
N SER A 33 4.94 -25.19 3.17
CA SER A 33 4.20 -26.45 3.29
C SER A 33 4.67 -27.54 2.33
N GLY A 34 5.38 -27.16 1.25
CA GLY A 34 5.78 -28.10 0.19
C GLY A 34 4.61 -28.67 -0.63
N ASN A 35 3.40 -28.14 -0.49
CA ASN A 35 2.21 -28.60 -1.22
C ASN A 35 2.24 -28.09 -2.67
N GLU A 36 2.64 -28.96 -3.61
CA GLU A 36 2.75 -28.64 -5.04
C GLU A 36 1.42 -28.15 -5.66
N ASP A 37 0.29 -28.72 -5.24
CA ASP A 37 -1.04 -28.29 -5.73
C ASP A 37 -1.37 -26.85 -5.31
N MET A 38 -0.88 -26.43 -4.13
CA MET A 38 -1.08 -25.07 -3.64
C MET A 38 -0.05 -24.09 -4.21
N GLN A 39 1.16 -24.55 -4.57
CA GLN A 39 2.21 -23.69 -5.11
C GLN A 39 1.78 -22.92 -6.37
N ARG A 40 0.89 -23.49 -7.18
CA ARG A 40 0.32 -22.81 -8.36
C ARG A 40 -0.40 -21.49 -8.04
N TYR A 41 -0.85 -21.31 -6.80
CA TYR A 41 -1.56 -20.11 -6.36
C TYR A 41 -0.64 -19.02 -5.80
N VAL A 42 0.62 -19.35 -5.52
CA VAL A 42 1.58 -18.40 -4.90
C VAL A 42 1.70 -17.13 -5.73
N MET A 43 1.82 -17.25 -7.05
CA MET A 43 1.96 -16.07 -7.92
C MET A 43 0.73 -15.17 -7.85
N SER A 44 -0.48 -15.75 -7.90
CA SER A 44 -1.73 -14.97 -7.79
C SER A 44 -1.88 -14.27 -6.43
N LEU A 45 -1.40 -14.88 -5.35
CA LEU A 45 -1.37 -14.24 -4.04
C LEU A 45 -0.41 -13.06 -3.99
N VAL A 46 0.78 -13.21 -4.58
CA VAL A 46 1.78 -12.14 -4.68
C VAL A 46 1.25 -10.98 -5.53
N GLU A 47 0.69 -11.25 -6.70
CA GLU A 47 0.10 -10.22 -7.57
C GLU A 47 -1.03 -9.43 -6.87
N ALA A 48 -1.90 -10.13 -6.13
CA ALA A 48 -2.94 -9.48 -5.35
C ALA A 48 -2.37 -8.64 -4.18
N ALA A 49 -1.30 -9.11 -3.54
CA ALA A 49 -0.62 -8.36 -2.49
C ALA A 49 0.04 -7.09 -3.03
N GLU A 50 0.69 -7.17 -4.20
CA GLU A 50 1.29 -6.05 -4.91
C GLU A 50 0.24 -5.02 -5.30
N TYR A 51 -0.92 -5.46 -5.79
CA TYR A 51 -2.04 -4.58 -6.11
C TYR A 51 -2.48 -3.73 -4.91
N PHE A 52 -2.68 -4.34 -3.74
CA PHE A 52 -3.02 -3.61 -2.52
C PHE A 52 -1.88 -2.71 -2.02
N GLY A 53 -0.63 -3.14 -2.19
CA GLY A 53 0.55 -2.32 -1.92
C GLY A 53 0.57 -1.06 -2.79
N GLN A 54 0.33 -1.20 -4.09
CA GLN A 54 0.28 -0.07 -5.02
C GLN A 54 -0.88 0.88 -4.71
N GLN A 55 -2.07 0.36 -4.38
CA GLN A 55 -3.19 1.20 -3.95
C GLN A 55 -2.84 1.99 -2.69
N THR A 56 -2.20 1.34 -1.71
CA THR A 56 -1.74 2.01 -0.49
C THR A 56 -0.79 3.16 -0.82
N PHE A 57 0.22 2.93 -1.66
CA PHE A 57 1.15 3.97 -2.06
C PHE A 57 0.46 5.12 -2.77
N ASN A 58 -0.43 4.82 -3.72
CA ASN A 58 -1.17 5.86 -4.44
C ASN A 58 -2.03 6.68 -3.49
N THR A 59 -2.76 6.03 -2.58
CA THR A 59 -3.64 6.71 -1.62
C THR A 59 -2.85 7.58 -0.64
N LEU A 60 -1.66 7.14 -0.22
CA LEU A 60 -0.76 7.96 0.59
C LEU A 60 -0.18 9.14 -0.20
N ASP A 61 0.23 8.94 -1.45
CA ASP A 61 0.77 10.01 -2.31
C ASP A 61 -0.30 11.09 -2.58
N PHE A 62 -1.52 10.69 -2.92
CA PHE A 62 -2.66 11.62 -3.08
C PHE A 62 -3.11 12.26 -1.77
N GLY A 63 -2.94 11.55 -0.65
CA GLY A 63 -3.32 12.02 0.68
C GLY A 63 -2.29 12.93 1.33
N GLU A 64 -1.11 13.13 0.72
CA GLU A 64 -0.06 13.99 1.26
C GLU A 64 -0.55 15.45 1.26
N GLN A 65 -0.91 15.95 2.43
CA GLN A 65 -1.20 17.38 2.61
C GLN A 65 0.10 18.09 2.96
N PRO A 66 0.53 19.11 2.19
CA PRO A 66 1.67 19.92 2.58
C PRO A 66 1.36 20.62 3.91
N MET A 67 2.18 20.37 4.93
CA MET A 67 2.09 21.08 6.23
C MET A 67 2.38 22.58 6.12
N VAL A 68 2.85 23.05 4.97
CA VAL A 68 3.03 24.46 4.66
C VAL A 68 1.68 24.99 4.18
N LYS A 69 0.96 25.71 5.05
CA LYS A 69 -0.19 26.52 4.65
C LYS A 69 0.17 27.26 3.37
N ASN A 70 -0.70 27.18 2.36
CA ASN A 70 -0.67 27.95 1.13
C ASN A 70 -0.04 29.35 1.32
N GLU A 71 1.26 29.49 1.06
CA GLU A 71 1.75 30.74 0.54
C GLU A 71 1.28 30.75 -0.91
N GLN A 72 0.24 31.54 -1.14
CA GLN A 72 -0.32 31.80 -2.46
C GLN A 72 0.82 32.11 -3.44
N GLY A 73 1.12 31.16 -4.31
CA GLY A 73 1.93 31.33 -5.50
C GLY A 73 1.09 30.96 -6.71
N VAL A 74 0.11 31.82 -7.04
CA VAL A 74 -0.59 31.75 -8.31
C VAL A 74 0.47 31.89 -9.40
N CYS A 75 0.79 30.81 -10.12
CA CYS A 75 1.53 30.93 -11.39
C CYS A 75 0.60 31.53 -12.44
N ASN A 76 0.35 32.84 -12.35
CA ASN A 76 -0.09 33.67 -13.45
C ASN A 76 0.84 34.87 -13.51
N GLY A 77 1.92 34.70 -14.27
CA GLY A 77 2.83 35.73 -14.75
C GLY A 77 3.28 35.34 -16.14
#